data_AF-A0A5C3E6R1-F1
#
_entry.id   AF-A0A5C3E6R1-F1
#
_cell.length_a   1.000
_cell.length_b   1.000
_cell.length_c   1.000
_cell.angle_alpha   90.00
_cell.angle_beta   90.00
_cell.angle_gamma   90.00
#
_symmetry.space_group_name_H-M   'P 1'
#
loop_
_entity.id
_entity.type
_entity.pdbx_description
1 polymer ?
#
loop_
_entity_poly.entity_id
_entity_poly.type
_entity_poly.pdbx_seq_one_letter_code
_entity_poly.pdbx_strand_id
1 'polypeptide(L)'
;MWCLTQYPPPSTTSTTDGETWVWERELKLVEKMLDLDPRNFHGWNCRRAIVEHLALSILSSHSSATATTTASFPALLSHPCVLESDGLKSKLLALAEKELRYALKKIESNFSNFSAWHQRSKLLPHLWTAKGLGTEQRDAEIDAELELVKQAMYTDPSDQSVWFYHRWLVELLSPSHTQQEQGEPTSARQIKVLEEEVGVIEELFELEPDSKWCAISLAHYHTLLAGLYGVDVEKGERARRGRKSCWNS
;
A
#
# COMPACT_ATOMS: atom_id res chain seq x y z
N MET A 1 -1.27 -24.34 -4.48
CA MET A 1 -2.27 -24.04 -5.53
C MET A 1 -1.97 -24.88 -6.76
N TRP A 2 -2.33 -26.16 -6.71
CA TRP A 2 -2.08 -27.10 -7.81
C TRP A 2 -3.15 -27.00 -8.90
N CYS A 3 -4.39 -26.62 -8.57
CA CYS A 3 -5.48 -26.58 -9.55
C CYS A 3 -5.33 -25.47 -10.61
N LEU A 4 -4.73 -24.32 -10.27
CA LEU A 4 -4.50 -23.25 -11.25
C LEU A 4 -3.37 -23.57 -12.24
N THR A 5 -2.43 -24.45 -11.87
CA THR A 5 -1.37 -24.91 -12.77
C THR A 5 -1.84 -26.03 -13.71
N GLN A 6 -3.04 -26.59 -13.49
CA GLN A 6 -3.63 -27.65 -14.33
C GLN A 6 -4.62 -27.11 -15.36
N TYR A 7 -4.79 -25.79 -15.47
CA TYR A 7 -5.55 -25.24 -16.59
C TYR A 7 -4.79 -25.54 -17.89
N PRO A 8 -5.45 -26.17 -18.89
CA PRO A 8 -4.77 -26.52 -20.13
C PRO A 8 -4.20 -25.25 -20.77
N PRO A 9 -2.96 -25.29 -21.30
CA PRO A 9 -2.44 -24.18 -22.05
C PRO A 9 -3.41 -23.87 -23.21
N PRO A 10 -3.54 -22.59 -23.59
CA PRO A 10 -4.36 -22.22 -24.73
C PRO A 10 -3.98 -23.08 -25.93
N SER A 11 -4.95 -23.80 -26.47
CA SER A 11 -4.79 -24.46 -27.77
C SER A 11 -4.27 -23.44 -28.77
N THR A 12 -3.27 -23.78 -29.57
CA THR A 12 -2.59 -22.88 -30.53
C THR A 12 -3.51 -22.20 -31.57
N THR A 13 -4.80 -22.49 -31.52
CA THR A 13 -5.88 -21.92 -32.32
C THR A 13 -6.80 -20.96 -31.56
N SER A 14 -6.61 -20.73 -30.25
CA SER A 14 -7.50 -19.88 -29.45
C SER A 14 -7.09 -18.41 -29.51
N THR A 15 -8.02 -17.57 -29.95
CA THR A 15 -7.99 -16.12 -29.86
C THR A 15 -7.73 -15.67 -28.41
N THR A 16 -7.00 -14.57 -28.21
CA THR A 16 -6.72 -13.91 -26.91
C THR A 16 -7.96 -13.73 -26.01
N ASP A 17 -9.14 -13.67 -26.61
CA ASP A 17 -10.42 -13.53 -25.93
C ASP A 17 -10.79 -14.76 -25.09
N GLY A 18 -10.33 -15.96 -25.49
CA GLY A 18 -10.66 -17.22 -24.82
C GLY A 18 -9.96 -17.39 -23.46
N GLU A 19 -8.72 -16.93 -23.33
CA GLU A 19 -7.95 -16.98 -22.08
C GLU A 19 -8.47 -15.97 -21.06
N THR A 20 -8.76 -14.75 -21.51
CA THR A 20 -9.24 -13.68 -20.64
C THR A 20 -10.58 -14.06 -19.98
N TRP A 21 -11.50 -14.64 -20.75
CA TRP A 21 -12.78 -15.13 -20.25
C TRP A 21 -12.64 -16.16 -19.11
N VAL A 22 -11.68 -17.08 -19.21
CA VAL A 22 -11.46 -18.10 -18.18
C VAL A 22 -11.09 -17.42 -16.85
N TRP A 23 -10.14 -16.49 -16.88
CA TRP A 23 -9.71 -15.78 -15.68
C TRP A 23 -10.80 -14.86 -15.12
N GLU A 24 -11.61 -14.24 -15.97
CA GLU A 24 -12.78 -13.47 -15.52
C GLU A 24 -13.84 -14.34 -14.84
N ARG A 25 -14.07 -15.56 -15.33
CA ARG A 25 -14.96 -16.53 -14.71
C ARG A 25 -14.41 -16.99 -13.35
N GLU A 26 -13.14 -17.35 -13.28
CA GLU A 26 -12.49 -17.74 -12.03
C GLU A 26 -12.52 -16.60 -11.00
N LEU A 27 -12.32 -15.35 -11.44
CA LEU A 27 -12.42 -14.18 -10.57
C LEU A 27 -13.81 -14.09 -9.93
N LYS A 28 -14.89 -14.30 -10.70
CA LYS A 28 -16.27 -14.32 -10.18
C LYS A 28 -16.52 -15.45 -9.19
N LEU A 29 -15.90 -16.61 -9.36
CA LEU A 29 -16.01 -17.73 -8.41
C LEU A 29 -15.32 -17.40 -7.09
N VAL A 30 -14.13 -16.83 -7.15
CA VAL A 30 -13.40 -16.38 -5.96
C VAL A 30 -14.13 -15.23 -5.26
N GLU A 31 -14.79 -14.33 -6.00
CA GLU A 31 -15.65 -13.29 -5.43
C GLU A 31 -16.79 -13.90 -4.59
N LYS A 32 -17.50 -14.89 -5.13
CA LYS A 32 -18.55 -15.59 -4.37
C LYS A 32 -18.01 -16.27 -3.10
N MET A 33 -16.84 -16.90 -3.19
CA MET A 33 -16.20 -17.50 -2.02
C MET A 33 -15.86 -16.45 -0.95
N LEU A 34 -15.34 -15.30 -1.37
CA LEU A 34 -15.01 -14.18 -0.48
C LEU A 34 -16.24 -13.38 -0.02
N ASP A 35 -17.39 -13.51 -0.68
CA ASP A 35 -18.68 -13.01 -0.17
C ASP A 35 -19.18 -13.86 0.99
N LEU A 36 -18.91 -15.18 0.97
CA LEU A 36 -19.26 -16.09 2.06
C LEU A 36 -18.29 -15.98 3.25
N ASP A 37 -16.99 -15.89 2.98
CA ASP A 37 -15.96 -15.68 3.99
C ASP A 37 -14.96 -14.63 3.50
N PRO A 38 -15.14 -13.34 3.86
CA PRO A 38 -14.26 -12.27 3.42
C PRO A 38 -12.85 -12.40 3.98
N ARG A 39 -12.62 -13.21 5.02
CA ARG A 39 -11.31 -13.41 5.64
C ARG A 39 -10.57 -14.63 5.11
N ASN A 40 -11.16 -15.35 4.15
CA ASN A 40 -10.59 -16.59 3.62
C ASN A 40 -9.23 -16.33 2.96
N PHE A 41 -8.15 -16.68 3.67
CA PHE A 41 -6.79 -16.46 3.21
C PHE A 41 -6.49 -17.13 1.87
N HIS A 42 -7.00 -18.36 1.67
CA HIS A 42 -6.84 -19.07 0.41
C HIS A 42 -7.61 -18.39 -0.73
N GLY A 43 -8.79 -17.85 -0.47
CA GLY A 43 -9.55 -17.08 -1.44
C GLY A 43 -8.83 -15.82 -1.91
N TRP A 44 -8.22 -15.09 -0.99
CA TRP A 44 -7.38 -13.94 -1.35
C TRP A 44 -6.13 -14.35 -2.14
N ASN A 45 -5.50 -15.47 -1.80
CA ASN A 45 -4.38 -16.00 -2.58
C ASN A 45 -4.81 -16.44 -3.99
N CYS A 46 -5.97 -17.07 -4.13
CA CYS A 46 -6.55 -17.42 -5.43
C CYS A 46 -6.79 -16.16 -6.25
N ARG A 47 -7.40 -15.14 -5.65
CA ARG A 47 -7.64 -13.85 -6.30
C ARG A 47 -6.34 -13.22 -6.81
N ARG A 48 -5.31 -13.15 -5.98
CA ARG A 48 -3.99 -12.61 -6.36
C ARG A 48 -3.38 -13.34 -7.56
N ALA A 49 -3.44 -14.67 -7.59
CA ALA A 49 -2.91 -15.41 -8.73
C ALA A 49 -3.74 -15.21 -10.01
N ILE A 50 -5.07 -15.10 -9.91
CA ILE A 50 -5.90 -14.78 -11.08
C ILE A 50 -5.57 -13.39 -11.62
N VAL A 51 -5.39 -12.40 -10.74
CA VAL A 51 -4.99 -11.04 -11.11
C VAL A 51 -3.59 -11.03 -11.75
N GLU A 52 -2.65 -11.83 -11.24
CA GLU A 52 -1.34 -12.04 -11.87
C GLU A 52 -1.51 -12.53 -13.31
N HIS A 53 -2.31 -13.57 -13.54
CA HIS A 53 -2.55 -14.09 -14.89
C HIS A 53 -3.21 -13.05 -15.80
N LEU A 54 -4.18 -12.28 -15.30
CA LEU A 54 -4.79 -11.18 -16.07
C LEU A 54 -3.75 -10.12 -16.46
N ALA A 55 -2.85 -9.73 -15.54
CA ALA A 55 -1.77 -8.79 -15.82
C ALA A 55 -0.81 -9.32 -16.89
N LEU A 56 -0.45 -10.60 -16.82
CA LEU A 56 0.41 -11.26 -17.81
C LEU A 56 -0.28 -11.41 -19.19
N SER A 57 -1.58 -11.69 -19.22
CA SER A 57 -2.37 -11.69 -20.47
C SER A 57 -2.42 -10.29 -21.10
N ILE A 58 -2.55 -9.24 -20.30
CA ILE A 58 -2.45 -7.85 -20.79
C ILE A 58 -1.06 -7.61 -21.40
N LEU A 59 0.01 -8.04 -20.73
CA LEU A 59 1.38 -7.85 -21.21
C LEU A 59 1.64 -8.58 -22.55
N SER A 60 1.27 -9.86 -22.64
CA SER A 60 1.45 -10.68 -23.86
C SER A 60 0.65 -10.14 -25.05
N SER A 61 -0.50 -9.52 -24.81
CA SER A 61 -1.33 -8.93 -25.87
C SER A 61 -0.75 -7.65 -26.48
N HIS A 62 0.17 -6.95 -25.79
CA HIS A 62 0.73 -5.67 -26.25
C HIS A 62 2.14 -5.78 -26.81
N SER A 63 2.81 -6.93 -26.67
CA SER A 63 4.21 -7.03 -27.07
C SER A 63 4.68 -8.46 -27.35
N SER A 64 5.56 -8.61 -28.34
CA SER A 64 6.49 -9.74 -28.44
C SER A 64 7.55 -9.74 -27.31
N ALA A 65 7.49 -8.80 -26.35
CA ALA A 65 8.38 -8.66 -25.20
C ALA A 65 8.12 -9.68 -24.07
N THR A 66 7.78 -10.93 -24.42
CA THR A 66 7.67 -12.03 -23.44
C THR A 66 9.02 -12.49 -22.89
N ALA A 67 10.14 -11.96 -23.38
CA ALA A 67 11.45 -12.56 -23.15
C ALA A 67 12.23 -12.09 -21.91
N THR A 68 11.87 -11.01 -21.21
CA THR A 68 12.82 -10.38 -20.26
C THR A 68 12.31 -9.92 -18.89
N THR A 69 11.01 -9.93 -18.58
CA THR A 69 10.56 -9.51 -17.24
C THR A 69 10.19 -10.70 -16.36
N THR A 70 10.85 -10.78 -15.19
CA THR A 70 10.54 -11.73 -14.10
C THR A 70 9.65 -11.10 -13.02
N ALA A 71 9.23 -9.85 -13.22
CA ALA A 71 8.42 -9.13 -12.25
C ALA A 71 6.99 -9.70 -12.21
N SER A 72 6.47 -9.89 -11.00
CA SER A 72 5.06 -10.21 -10.77
C SER A 72 4.25 -8.95 -10.53
N PHE A 73 2.94 -9.03 -10.74
CA PHE A 73 2.00 -8.03 -10.28
C PHE A 73 1.93 -8.03 -8.74
N PRO A 74 2.00 -6.85 -8.07
CA PRO A 74 1.90 -5.50 -8.63
C PRO A 74 3.22 -4.83 -9.05
N ALA A 75 4.39 -5.44 -8.83
CA ALA A 75 5.69 -4.86 -9.18
C ALA A 75 5.83 -4.52 -10.68
N LEU A 76 5.11 -5.22 -11.56
CA LEU A 76 4.96 -4.88 -12.97
C LEU A 76 4.56 -3.42 -13.20
N LEU A 77 3.69 -2.83 -12.37
CA LEU A 77 3.23 -1.45 -12.51
C LEU A 77 4.38 -0.43 -12.43
N SER A 78 5.43 -0.74 -11.69
CA SER A 78 6.60 0.12 -11.50
C SER A 78 7.77 -0.27 -12.41
N HIS A 79 7.61 -1.29 -13.25
CA HIS A 79 8.68 -1.77 -14.11
C HIS A 79 8.88 -0.82 -15.31
N PRO A 80 10.14 -0.52 -15.71
CA PRO A 80 10.42 0.43 -16.80
C PRO A 80 9.66 0.15 -18.09
N CYS A 81 9.57 -1.12 -18.51
CA CYS A 81 8.85 -1.50 -19.74
C CYS A 81 7.35 -1.14 -19.73
N VAL A 82 6.72 -1.05 -18.55
CA VAL A 82 5.33 -0.64 -18.41
C VAL A 82 5.23 0.88 -18.44
N LEU A 83 6.16 1.58 -17.78
CA LEU A 83 6.15 3.05 -17.72
C LEU A 83 6.36 3.72 -19.08
N GLU A 84 7.00 3.04 -20.04
CA GLU A 84 7.27 3.54 -21.39
C GLU A 84 6.10 3.34 -22.39
N SER A 85 5.12 2.49 -22.07
CA SER A 85 4.00 2.16 -22.97
C SER A 85 2.65 2.60 -22.39
N ASP A 86 2.14 3.75 -22.85
CA ASP A 86 0.91 4.35 -22.32
C ASP A 86 -0.31 3.42 -22.39
N GLY A 87 -0.46 2.65 -23.47
CA GLY A 87 -1.57 1.71 -23.64
C GLY A 87 -1.53 0.54 -22.65
N LEU A 88 -0.34 -0.03 -22.44
CA LEU A 88 -0.12 -1.12 -21.48
C LEU A 88 -0.29 -0.63 -20.04
N LYS A 89 0.34 0.50 -19.73
CA LYS A 89 0.25 1.19 -18.44
C LYS A 89 -1.20 1.45 -18.04
N SER A 90 -2.00 2.01 -18.95
CA SER A 90 -3.41 2.32 -18.71
C SER A 90 -4.22 1.08 -18.32
N LYS A 91 -4.04 -0.04 -19.03
CA LYS A 91 -4.75 -1.31 -18.74
C LYS A 91 -4.34 -1.91 -17.40
N LEU A 92 -3.05 -1.91 -17.08
CA LEU A 92 -2.55 -2.42 -15.80
C LEU A 92 -2.98 -1.54 -14.62
N LEU A 93 -3.00 -0.20 -14.80
CA LEU A 93 -3.55 0.73 -13.81
C LEU A 93 -5.03 0.45 -13.56
N ALA A 94 -5.84 0.27 -14.62
CA ALA A 94 -7.26 -0.06 -14.47
C ALA A 94 -7.48 -1.37 -13.71
N LEU A 95 -6.64 -2.39 -13.93
CA LEU A 95 -6.66 -3.64 -13.18
C LEU A 95 -6.33 -3.41 -11.70
N ALA A 96 -5.28 -2.65 -11.41
CA ALA A 96 -4.87 -2.32 -10.03
C ALA A 96 -5.94 -1.53 -9.27
N GLU A 97 -6.57 -0.55 -9.91
CA GLU A 97 -7.66 0.24 -9.33
C GLU A 97 -8.92 -0.61 -9.08
N LYS A 98 -9.21 -1.59 -9.95
CA LYS A 98 -10.28 -2.57 -9.69
C LYS A 98 -9.99 -3.39 -8.44
N GLU A 99 -8.75 -3.83 -8.25
CA GLU A 99 -8.35 -4.60 -7.07
C GLU A 99 -8.35 -3.78 -5.78
N LEU A 100 -7.92 -2.51 -5.82
CA LEU A 100 -8.04 -1.62 -4.66
C LEU A 100 -9.49 -1.36 -4.26
N ARG A 101 -10.39 -1.14 -5.24
CA ARG A 101 -11.82 -1.01 -4.98
C ARG A 101 -12.42 -2.28 -4.38
N TYR A 102 -12.00 -3.45 -4.86
CA TYR A 102 -12.45 -4.72 -4.29
C TYR A 102 -11.96 -4.91 -2.85
N ALA A 103 -10.69 -4.60 -2.58
CA ALA A 103 -10.14 -4.66 -1.23
C ALA A 103 -10.87 -3.69 -0.28
N LEU A 104 -11.13 -2.46 -0.71
CA LEU A 104 -11.90 -1.48 0.07
C LEU A 104 -13.29 -2.00 0.41
N LYS A 105 -14.05 -2.48 -0.59
CA LYS A 105 -15.37 -3.07 -0.37
C LYS A 105 -15.34 -4.18 0.69
N LYS A 106 -14.27 -4.99 0.71
CA LYS A 106 -14.12 -6.09 1.67
C LYS A 106 -13.75 -5.62 3.07
N ILE A 107 -12.98 -4.54 3.19
CA ILE A 107 -12.70 -3.86 4.47
C ILE A 107 -13.98 -3.23 5.01
N GLU A 108 -14.72 -2.48 4.19
CA GLU A 108 -15.99 -1.85 4.59
C GLU A 108 -17.03 -2.88 5.04
N SER A 109 -17.02 -4.09 4.46
CA SER A 109 -17.91 -5.17 4.88
C SER A 109 -17.46 -5.87 6.18
N ASN A 110 -16.16 -5.84 6.48
CA ASN A 110 -15.55 -6.50 7.63
C ASN A 110 -14.15 -5.91 7.85
N PHE A 111 -14.03 -5.00 8.82
CA PHE A 111 -12.76 -4.34 9.13
C PHE A 111 -11.68 -5.33 9.57
N SER A 112 -12.08 -6.46 10.17
CA SER A 112 -11.19 -7.53 10.62
C SER A 112 -10.68 -8.43 9.48
N ASN A 113 -10.18 -7.81 8.40
CA ASN A 113 -9.81 -8.47 7.15
C ASN A 113 -8.34 -8.20 6.78
N PHE A 114 -7.43 -8.88 7.47
CA PHE A 114 -5.99 -8.80 7.21
C PHE A 114 -5.61 -8.95 5.74
N SER A 115 -6.25 -9.87 5.02
CA SER A 115 -5.88 -10.13 3.63
C SER A 115 -6.22 -8.97 2.70
N ALA A 116 -7.30 -8.22 2.99
CA ALA A 116 -7.68 -7.03 2.24
C ALA A 116 -6.74 -5.86 2.54
N TRP A 117 -6.42 -5.59 3.82
CA TRP A 117 -5.43 -4.60 4.22
C TRP A 117 -4.05 -4.88 3.61
N HIS A 118 -3.60 -6.13 3.66
CA HIS A 118 -2.36 -6.56 3.04
C HIS A 118 -2.38 -6.39 1.51
N GLN A 119 -3.52 -6.62 0.86
CA GLN A 119 -3.67 -6.39 -0.58
C GLN A 119 -3.45 -4.91 -0.93
N ARG A 120 -3.99 -3.98 -0.12
CA ARG A 120 -3.79 -2.54 -0.30
C ARG A 120 -2.33 -2.14 -0.10
N SER A 121 -1.69 -2.60 0.98
CA SER A 121 -0.30 -2.23 1.29
C SER A 121 0.69 -2.70 0.22
N LYS A 122 0.40 -3.80 -0.46
CA LYS A 122 1.18 -4.26 -1.62
C LYS A 122 0.89 -3.47 -2.89
N LEU A 123 -0.36 -3.06 -3.14
CA LEU A 123 -0.73 -2.40 -4.40
C LEU A 123 -0.39 -0.91 -4.44
N LEU A 124 -0.66 -0.17 -3.36
CA LEU A 124 -0.61 1.29 -3.32
C LEU A 124 0.75 1.87 -3.75
N PRO A 125 1.91 1.40 -3.22
CA PRO A 125 3.21 1.98 -3.61
C PRO A 125 3.51 1.84 -5.12
N HIS A 126 3.13 0.70 -5.69
CA HIS A 126 3.34 0.43 -7.11
C HIS A 126 2.40 1.25 -7.99
N LEU A 127 1.15 1.44 -7.55
CA LEU A 127 0.17 2.28 -8.24
C LEU A 127 0.56 3.76 -8.20
N TRP A 128 1.00 4.29 -7.05
CA TRP A 128 1.48 5.67 -6.95
C TRP A 128 2.69 5.92 -7.85
N THR A 129 3.61 4.95 -7.93
CA THR A 129 4.76 5.00 -8.84
C THR A 129 4.31 5.00 -10.30
N ALA A 130 3.40 4.09 -10.68
CA ALA A 130 2.86 4.03 -12.03
C ALA A 130 2.12 5.31 -12.43
N LYS A 131 1.33 5.89 -11.52
CA LYS A 131 0.67 7.18 -11.72
C LYS A 131 1.63 8.36 -11.78
N GLY A 132 2.89 8.18 -11.37
CA GLY A 132 3.87 9.27 -11.31
C GLY A 132 3.53 10.31 -10.24
N LEU A 133 2.89 9.90 -9.14
CA LEU A 133 2.49 10.83 -8.08
C LEU A 133 3.71 11.48 -7.44
N GLY A 134 3.68 12.81 -7.32
CA GLY A 134 4.65 13.60 -6.56
C GLY A 134 4.45 13.47 -5.04
N THR A 135 5.34 14.06 -4.25
CA THR A 135 5.32 13.96 -2.78
C THR A 135 3.99 14.41 -2.18
N GLU A 136 3.49 15.59 -2.53
CA GLU A 136 2.22 16.12 -2.00
C GLU A 136 1.00 15.24 -2.33
N GLN A 137 0.98 14.64 -3.53
CA GLN A 137 -0.09 13.74 -3.93
C GLN A 137 -0.03 12.42 -3.16
N ARG A 138 1.17 11.88 -2.95
CA ARG A 138 1.36 10.67 -2.12
C ARG A 138 1.01 10.94 -0.67
N ASP A 139 1.38 12.11 -0.15
CA ASP A 139 1.02 12.55 1.20
C ASP A 139 -0.50 12.57 1.37
N ALA A 140 -1.24 13.15 0.42
CA ALA A 140 -2.70 13.16 0.44
C ALA A 140 -3.33 11.75 0.38
N GLU A 141 -2.73 10.84 -0.39
CA GLU A 141 -3.17 9.43 -0.44
C GLU A 141 -2.91 8.71 0.88
N ILE A 142 -1.76 8.96 1.53
CA ILE A 142 -1.45 8.43 2.86
C ILE A 142 -2.44 8.96 3.90
N ASP A 143 -2.79 10.25 3.84
CA ASP A 143 -3.76 10.87 4.76
C ASP A 143 -5.16 10.24 4.61
N ALA A 144 -5.58 9.96 3.38
CA ALA A 144 -6.83 9.23 3.12
C ALA A 144 -6.80 7.79 3.67
N GLU A 145 -5.67 7.09 3.56
CA GLU A 145 -5.52 5.76 4.15
C GLU A 145 -5.47 5.78 5.68
N LEU A 146 -4.86 6.81 6.28
CA LEU A 146 -4.84 7.01 7.73
C LEU A 146 -6.27 7.21 8.25
N GLU A 147 -7.07 8.03 7.57
CA GLU A 147 -8.47 8.21 7.94
C GLU A 147 -9.29 6.91 7.84
N LEU A 148 -9.09 6.15 6.76
CA LEU A 148 -9.76 4.85 6.58
C LEU A 148 -9.41 3.87 7.71
N VAL A 149 -8.13 3.77 8.08
CA VAL A 149 -7.71 2.83 9.13
C VAL A 149 -8.12 3.31 10.52
N LYS A 150 -8.17 4.63 10.79
CA LYS A 150 -8.72 5.17 12.05
C LYS A 150 -10.15 4.72 12.29
N GLN A 151 -11.00 4.80 11.27
CA GLN A 151 -12.39 4.33 11.36
C GLN A 151 -12.46 2.84 11.74
N ALA A 152 -11.56 2.02 11.19
CA ALA A 152 -11.44 0.62 11.54
C ALA A 152 -10.94 0.41 12.99
N MET A 153 -9.98 1.23 13.46
CA MET A 153 -9.43 1.19 14.82
C MET A 153 -10.50 1.45 15.88
N TYR A 154 -11.36 2.45 15.67
CA TYR A 154 -12.47 2.74 16.58
C TYR A 154 -13.59 1.68 16.51
N THR A 155 -13.72 0.96 15.39
CA THR A 155 -14.76 -0.06 15.24
C THR A 155 -14.38 -1.40 15.90
N ASP A 156 -13.12 -1.83 15.75
CA ASP A 156 -12.60 -3.04 16.38
C ASP A 156 -11.14 -2.84 16.81
N PRO A 157 -10.91 -2.18 17.98
CA PRO A 157 -9.56 -1.90 18.47
C PRO A 157 -8.79 -3.17 18.84
N SER A 158 -9.46 -4.32 18.93
CA SER A 158 -8.83 -5.61 19.23
C SER A 158 -8.18 -6.25 18.00
N ASP A 159 -8.58 -5.86 16.78
CA ASP A 159 -8.04 -6.42 15.55
C ASP A 159 -6.65 -5.90 15.22
N GLN A 160 -5.67 -6.79 15.34
CA GLN A 160 -4.28 -6.54 15.00
C GLN A 160 -4.05 -6.08 13.56
N SER A 161 -4.91 -6.48 12.62
CA SER A 161 -4.67 -6.20 11.20
C SER A 161 -4.70 -4.71 10.88
N VAL A 162 -5.60 -4.00 11.56
CA VAL A 162 -5.76 -2.56 11.51
C VAL A 162 -4.49 -1.86 12.02
N TRP A 163 -3.97 -2.27 13.17
CA TRP A 163 -2.77 -1.69 13.79
C TRP A 163 -1.49 -1.93 12.97
N PHE A 164 -1.35 -3.11 12.36
CA PHE A 164 -0.24 -3.36 11.44
C PHE A 164 -0.32 -2.49 10.18
N TYR A 165 -1.52 -2.25 9.66
CA TYR A 165 -1.72 -1.37 8.51
C TYR A 165 -1.42 0.10 8.87
N HIS A 166 -1.92 0.57 10.01
CA HIS A 166 -1.65 1.91 10.54
C HIS A 166 -0.14 2.14 10.72
N ARG A 167 0.56 1.20 11.36
CA ARG A 167 2.01 1.27 11.52
C ARG A 167 2.76 1.36 10.20
N TRP A 168 2.35 0.55 9.21
CA TRP A 168 2.94 0.62 7.87
C TRP A 168 2.73 1.99 7.22
N LEU A 169 1.56 2.63 7.39
CA LEU A 169 1.33 4.00 6.90
C LEU A 169 2.25 5.02 7.59
N VAL A 170 2.42 4.91 8.90
CA VAL A 170 3.35 5.78 9.66
C VAL A 170 4.80 5.60 9.17
N GLU A 171 5.20 4.38 8.82
CA GLU A 171 6.52 4.12 8.23
C GLU A 171 6.69 4.82 6.87
N LEU A 172 5.62 4.96 6.07
CA LEU A 172 5.66 5.70 4.80
C LEU A 172 5.82 7.21 4.98
N LEU A 173 5.48 7.77 6.15
CA LEU A 173 5.75 9.17 6.47
C LEU A 173 7.25 9.45 6.66
N SER A 174 8.02 8.40 6.97
CA SER A 174 9.47 8.52 7.15
C SER A 174 10.15 8.65 5.78
N PRO A 175 11.05 9.62 5.58
CA PRO A 175 11.84 9.68 4.37
C PRO A 175 12.70 8.41 4.27
N SER A 176 12.45 7.59 3.25
CA SER A 176 13.40 6.54 2.86
C SER A 176 14.79 7.18 2.71
N HIS A 177 15.81 6.60 3.37
CA HIS A 177 17.18 7.13 3.51
C HIS A 177 17.91 7.51 2.20
N THR A 178 17.28 7.38 1.04
CA THR A 178 17.89 7.46 -0.28
C THR A 178 17.86 8.83 -0.94
N GLN A 179 17.21 9.85 -0.36
CA GLN A 179 17.21 11.22 -0.91
C GLN A 179 17.46 12.27 0.18
N GLN A 180 18.71 12.32 0.66
CA GLN A 180 19.26 13.49 1.35
C GLN A 180 19.71 14.54 0.33
N GLU A 181 18.79 15.17 -0.40
CA GLU A 181 19.12 16.41 -1.12
C GLU A 181 17.98 17.42 -0.93
N GLN A 182 18.27 18.46 -0.12
CA GLN A 182 17.47 19.68 0.11
C GLN A 182 16.10 19.42 0.78
N GLY A 183 15.98 19.29 2.11
CA GLY A 183 16.10 20.40 3.06
C GLY A 183 14.74 21.08 3.30
N GLU A 184 14.01 20.61 4.34
CA GLU A 184 13.04 21.36 5.19
C GLU A 184 11.51 21.01 5.27
N PRO A 185 10.80 20.28 4.40
CA PRO A 185 9.36 20.00 4.63
C PRO A 185 9.00 18.64 5.28
N THR A 186 9.81 17.59 5.10
CA THR A 186 9.37 16.20 5.40
C THR A 186 9.30 15.88 6.90
N SER A 187 10.28 16.31 7.70
CA SER A 187 10.29 16.03 9.14
C SER A 187 9.17 16.76 9.89
N ALA A 188 8.84 17.99 9.47
CA ALA A 188 7.76 18.77 10.07
C ALA A 188 6.39 18.12 9.82
N ARG A 189 6.13 17.65 8.58
CA ARG A 189 4.92 16.89 8.27
C ARG A 189 4.84 15.60 9.08
N GLN A 190 5.93 14.83 9.14
CA GLN A 190 5.97 13.59 9.89
C GLN A 190 5.66 13.79 11.37
N ILE A 191 6.25 14.81 12.01
CA ILE A 191 5.96 15.16 13.41
C ILE A 191 4.48 15.50 13.57
N LYS A 192 3.96 16.41 12.73
CA LYS A 192 2.58 16.87 12.81
C LYS A 192 1.57 15.71 12.70
N VAL A 193 1.71 14.88 11.67
CA VAL A 193 0.79 13.74 11.47
C VAL A 193 0.93 12.77 12.64
N LEU A 194 2.14 12.49 13.11
CA LEU A 194 2.35 11.56 14.22
C LEU A 194 1.78 12.08 15.56
N GLU A 195 1.84 13.39 15.82
CA GLU A 195 1.16 14.02 16.96
C GLU A 195 -0.36 13.84 16.87
N GLU A 196 -0.95 14.05 15.68
CA GLU A 196 -2.39 13.85 15.44
C GLU A 196 -2.78 12.37 15.65
N GLU A 197 -2.00 11.42 15.12
CA GLU A 197 -2.24 9.98 15.31
C GLU A 197 -2.11 9.56 16.79
N VAL A 198 -1.15 10.13 17.53
CA VAL A 198 -0.99 9.87 18.97
C VAL A 198 -2.23 10.35 19.71
N GLY A 199 -2.71 11.57 19.48
CA GLY A 199 -3.91 12.09 20.13
C GLY A 199 -5.15 11.21 19.89
N VAL A 200 -5.33 10.76 18.65
CA VAL A 200 -6.41 9.81 18.29
C VAL A 200 -6.31 8.50 19.09
N ILE A 201 -5.10 7.94 19.21
CA ILE A 201 -4.90 6.68 19.95
C ILE A 201 -5.02 6.89 21.46
N GLU A 202 -4.63 8.05 22.00
CA GLU A 202 -4.84 8.42 23.40
C GLU A 202 -6.34 8.45 23.72
N GLU A 203 -7.16 9.13 22.90
CA GLU A 203 -8.62 9.14 23.05
C GLU A 203 -9.22 7.72 23.02
N LEU A 204 -8.77 6.88 22.08
CA LEU A 204 -9.20 5.48 22.02
C LEU A 204 -8.75 4.69 23.26
N PHE A 205 -7.57 4.97 23.81
CA PHE A 205 -7.06 4.30 24.99
C PHE A 205 -7.78 4.70 26.28
N GLU A 206 -8.29 5.93 26.36
CA GLU A 206 -9.18 6.35 27.46
C GLU A 206 -10.47 5.54 27.47
N LEU A 207 -11.01 5.21 26.30
CA LEU A 207 -12.21 4.38 26.15
C LEU A 207 -11.93 2.89 26.38
N GLU A 208 -10.78 2.40 25.93
CA GLU A 208 -10.37 0.99 25.97
C GLU A 208 -9.00 0.83 26.68
N PRO A 209 -8.93 1.04 28.01
CA PRO A 209 -7.66 1.10 28.76
C PRO A 209 -6.89 -0.23 28.82
N ASP A 210 -7.55 -1.35 28.55
CA ASP A 210 -6.93 -2.68 28.48
C ASP A 210 -6.42 -3.01 27.06
N SER A 211 -6.58 -2.10 26.10
CA SER A 211 -6.10 -2.29 24.73
C SER A 211 -4.57 -2.29 24.68
N LYS A 212 -4.00 -3.50 24.61
CA LYS A 212 -2.55 -3.69 24.37
C LYS A 212 -2.07 -2.98 23.10
N TRP A 213 -2.94 -2.87 22.09
CA TRP A 213 -2.57 -2.29 20.80
C TRP A 213 -2.43 -0.78 20.90
N CYS A 214 -3.33 -0.10 21.61
CA CYS A 214 -3.17 1.32 21.92
C CYS A 214 -1.87 1.55 22.69
N ALA A 215 -1.64 0.80 23.79
CA ALA A 215 -0.45 0.95 24.61
C ALA A 215 0.87 0.75 23.83
N ILE A 216 0.97 -0.32 23.03
CA ILE A 216 2.16 -0.60 22.21
C ILE A 216 2.36 0.48 21.14
N SER A 217 1.29 0.94 20.50
CA SER A 217 1.36 1.95 19.44
C SER A 217 1.78 3.31 19.99
N LEU A 218 1.19 3.75 21.11
CA LEU A 218 1.60 4.98 21.81
C LEU A 218 3.07 4.94 22.22
N ALA A 219 3.51 3.86 22.86
CA ALA A 219 4.92 3.71 23.24
C ALA A 219 5.86 3.80 22.02
N HIS A 220 5.48 3.17 20.90
CA HIS A 220 6.24 3.23 19.67
C HIS A 220 6.28 4.65 19.08
N TYR A 221 5.13 5.33 18.99
CA TYR A 221 5.01 6.64 18.36
C TYR A 221 5.63 7.76 19.19
N HIS A 222 5.52 7.73 20.52
CA HIS A 222 6.29 8.63 21.38
C HIS A 222 7.80 8.44 21.21
N THR A 223 8.27 7.20 21.05
CA THR A 223 9.70 6.93 20.79
C THR A 223 10.14 7.52 19.45
N LEU A 224 9.32 7.39 18.40
CA LEU A 224 9.58 8.00 17.11
C LEU A 224 9.58 9.54 17.19
N LEU A 225 8.59 10.15 17.84
CA LEU A 225 8.51 11.60 18.06
C LEU A 225 9.75 12.12 18.80
N ALA A 226 10.18 11.45 19.87
CA ALA A 226 11.38 11.82 20.61
C ALA A 226 12.64 11.82 19.71
N GLY A 227 12.77 10.82 18.84
CA GLY A 227 13.84 10.75 17.85
C GLY A 227 13.79 11.91 16.85
N LEU A 228 12.60 12.27 16.36
CA LEU A 228 12.41 13.35 15.40
C LEU A 228 12.72 14.73 16.00
N TYR A 229 12.26 15.02 17.23
CA TYR A 229 12.60 16.27 17.91
C TYR A 229 14.10 16.36 18.23
N GLY A 230 14.74 15.25 18.62
CA GLY A 230 16.19 15.22 18.85
C GLY A 230 16.98 15.63 17.60
N VAL A 231 16.61 15.09 16.43
CA VAL A 231 17.20 15.45 15.14
C VAL A 231 16.95 16.92 14.79
N ASP A 232 15.75 17.45 15.08
CA ASP A 232 15.40 18.84 14.76
C ASP A 232 16.20 19.84 15.61
N VAL A 233 16.38 19.55 16.91
CA VAL A 233 17.22 20.36 17.81
C VAL A 233 18.68 20.39 17.33
N GLU A 234 19.27 19.24 16.99
CA GLU A 234 20.65 19.17 16.48
C GLU A 234 20.84 19.96 15.17
N LYS A 235 19.86 19.89 14.26
CA LYS A 235 19.85 20.65 13.01
C LYS A 235 19.78 22.16 13.29
N GLY A 236 18.88 22.59 14.18
CA GLY A 236 18.75 23.98 14.59
C GLY A 236 20.04 24.54 15.20
N GLU A 237 20.75 23.76 16.00
CA GLU A 237 22.05 24.14 16.54
C GLU A 237 23.16 24.22 15.48
N ARG A 238 23.21 23.26 14.55
CA ARG A 238 24.19 23.24 13.45
C ARG A 238 24.00 24.43 12.52
N ALA A 239 22.75 24.78 12.18
CA ALA A 239 22.41 25.95 11.38
C ALA A 239 22.78 27.27 12.08
N ARG A 240 22.62 27.36 13.41
CA ARG A 240 23.07 28.50 14.22
C ARG A 240 24.60 28.61 14.27
N ARG A 241 25.32 27.49 14.37
CA ARG A 241 26.80 27.46 14.33
C ARG A 241 27.34 27.90 12.97
N GLY A 242 26.78 27.40 11.86
CA GLY A 242 27.19 27.77 10.50
C GLY A 242 26.94 29.25 10.17
N ARG A 243 25.85 29.85 10.67
CA ARG A 243 25.60 31.28 10.53
C ARG A 243 26.60 32.14 11.31
N LYS A 244 27.02 31.71 12.51
CA LYS A 244 28.02 32.43 13.30
C LYS A 244 29.42 32.42 12.66
N SER A 245 29.79 31.38 11.92
CA SER A 245 31.07 31.33 11.20
C SER A 245 31.13 32.22 9.96
N CYS A 246 30.02 32.43 9.26
CA CYS A 246 29.97 33.32 8.08
C CYS A 246 30.02 34.82 8.42
N TRP A 247 29.72 35.22 9.65
CA TRP A 247 29.78 36.63 10.08
C TRP A 247 31.16 37.04 10.63
N ASN A 248 32.06 36.09 10.86
CA ASN A 248 33.41 36.30 11.40
C ASN A 248 34.51 36.10 10.36
N SER A 249 34.20 36.13 9.06
CA SER A 249 35.17 36.05 7.94
C SER A 249 35.04 37.26 7.03
#